data_AF-A0A8J6S806-F1
#
_entry.id   AF-A0A8J6S806-F1
#
_cell.length_a   1.000
_cell.length_b   1.000
_cell.length_c   1.000
_cell.angle_alpha   90.00
_cell.angle_beta   90.00
_cell.angle_gamma   90.00
#
_symmetry.space_group_name_H-M   'P 1'
#
loop_
_entity.id
_entity.type
_entity.pdbx_description
1 polymer ?
#
loop_
_entity_poly.entity_id
_entity_poly.type
_entity_poly.pdbx_seq_one_letter_code
_entity_poly.pdbx_strand_id
1 'polypeptide(L)' 'MIQKYLQKAMELAHYELLEDDEGFYGEIPGATGVWATGKTLEACRTELLEVLEEWVIIGIARGHDLP' A
#
# COMPACT_ATOMS: atom_id res chain seq x y z
N MET A 1 -14.00 -10.00 5.59
CA MET A 1 -13.27 -10.77 4.55
C MET A 1 -12.29 -9.85 3.84
N ILE A 2 -12.75 -8.83 3.10
CA ILE A 2 -11.87 -7.85 2.42
C ILE A 2 -11.01 -7.01 3.36
N GLN A 3 -11.58 -6.48 4.45
CA GLN A 3 -10.82 -5.71 5.45
C GLN A 3 -9.69 -6.51 6.10
N LYS A 4 -9.89 -7.82 6.32
CA LYS A 4 -8.85 -8.70 6.86
C LYS A 4 -7.72 -8.94 5.86
N TYR A 5 -8.05 -8.99 4.57
CA TYR A 5 -7.06 -9.09 3.50
C TYR A 5 -6.22 -7.81 3.44
N LEU A 6 -6.86 -6.64 3.38
CA LEU A 6 -6.18 -5.34 3.38
C LEU A 6 -5.29 -5.18 4.62
N GLN A 7 -5.80 -5.53 5.81
CA GLN A 7 -5.01 -5.46 7.03
C GLN A 7 -3.78 -6.37 6.99
N LYS A 8 -3.92 -7.62 6.52
CA LYS A 8 -2.79 -8.55 6.37
C LYS A 8 -1.76 -8.08 5.35
N ALA A 9 -2.20 -7.50 4.24
CA ALA A 9 -1.30 -6.92 3.24
C ALA A 9 -0.55 -5.71 3.83
N MET A 10 -1.24 -4.84 4.57
CA MET A 10 -0.62 -3.70 5.27
C MET A 10 0.37 -4.12 6.37
N GLU A 11 0.19 -5.29 6.99
CA GLU A 11 1.18 -5.85 7.94
C GLU A 11 2.51 -6.21 7.26
N LEU A 12 2.52 -6.43 5.94
CA LEU A 12 3.73 -6.69 5.16
C LEU A 12 4.35 -5.41 4.60
N ALA A 13 3.73 -4.24 4.78
CA ALA A 13 4.19 -3.00 4.22
C ALA A 13 5.59 -2.62 4.74
N HIS A 14 6.46 -2.24 3.82
CA HIS A 14 7.78 -1.71 4.11
C HIS A 14 7.76 -0.19 3.97
N TYR A 15 8.49 0.50 4.85
CA TYR A 15 8.58 1.96 4.84
C TYR A 15 10.04 2.37 4.88
N GLU A 16 10.38 3.35 4.05
CA GLU A 16 11.71 3.94 3.97
C GLU A 16 11.61 5.45 4.18
N LEU A 17 12.55 6.02 4.92
CA LEU A 17 12.68 7.47 5.05
C LEU A 17 13.41 7.99 3.80
N LEU A 18 12.84 9.00 3.17
CA LEU A 18 13.45 9.66 2.02
C LEU A 18 14.46 10.72 2.49
N GLU A 19 15.47 10.98 1.65
CA GLU A 19 16.47 12.02 1.90
C GLU A 19 15.84 13.43 1.83
N ASP A 20 16.59 14.44 2.25
CA ASP A 20 16.22 15.87 2.11
C ASP A 20 14.84 16.27 2.69
N ASP A 21 14.36 15.56 3.72
CA ASP A 21 13.07 15.81 4.36
C ASP A 21 11.87 15.67 3.38
N GLU A 22 12.05 14.84 2.34
CA GLU A 22 11.02 14.59 1.34
C GLU A 22 9.83 13.80 1.91
N GLY A 23 10.06 13.02 2.97
CA GLY A 23 9.05 12.29 3.72
C GLY A 23 9.36 10.80 3.80
N PHE A 24 8.33 9.98 3.68
CA PHE A 24 8.39 8.52 3.71
C PHE A 24 7.91 7.95 2.39
N TYR A 25 8.56 6.89 1.95
CA TYR A 25 8.09 5.98 0.92
C TYR A 25 7.55 4.72 1.59
N GLY A 26 6.48 4.16 1.03
CA GLY A 26 5.89 2.91 1.49
C GLY A 26 5.49 2.02 0.34
N GLU A 27 5.74 0.72 0.45
CA GLU A 27 5.34 -0.29 -0.53
C GLU A 27 4.90 -1.58 0.15
N ILE A 28 4.20 -2.44 -0.58
CA ILE A 28 3.76 -3.75 -0.08
C ILE A 28 4.38 -4.85 -0.95
N PRO A 29 5.32 -5.66 -0.41
CA PRO A 29 5.87 -6.80 -1.12
C PRO A 29 4.77 -7.75 -1.60
N GLY A 30 4.81 -8.11 -2.88
CA GLY A 30 3.79 -8.96 -3.52
C GLY A 30 2.65 -8.18 -4.19
N ALA A 31 2.30 -6.99 -3.73
CA ALA A 31 1.34 -6.11 -4.38
C ALA A 31 2.03 -5.22 -5.43
N THR A 32 2.36 -5.80 -6.58
CA THR A 32 3.15 -5.12 -7.62
C THR A 32 2.48 -3.83 -8.08
N GLY A 33 3.22 -2.71 -7.98
CA GLY A 33 2.75 -1.38 -8.34
C GLY A 33 1.99 -0.65 -7.23
N VAL A 34 1.84 -1.25 -6.05
CA VAL A 34 1.25 -0.61 -4.86
C VAL A 34 2.36 0.03 -4.02
N TRP A 35 2.44 1.35 -4.10
CA TRP A 35 3.32 2.17 -3.29
C TRP A 35 2.70 3.54 -3.06
N ALA A 36 3.20 4.25 -2.06
CA ALA A 36 2.77 5.59 -1.71
C ALA A 36 3.92 6.39 -1.10
N THR A 37 3.72 7.71 -1.01
CA THR A 37 4.62 8.62 -0.29
C THR A 37 3.83 9.55 0.61
N GLY A 38 4.42 9.98 1.72
CA GLY A 38 3.78 10.97 2.60
C GLY A 38 4.78 11.76 3.42
N LYS A 39 4.41 12.99 3.82
CA LYS A 39 5.28 13.85 4.65
C LYS A 39 5.51 13.31 6.07
N THR A 40 4.63 12.44 6.55
CA THR A 40 4.81 11.69 7.79
C THR A 40 4.57 10.21 7.54
N LEU A 41 5.03 9.35 8.45
CA LEU A 41 4.80 7.92 8.36
C LEU A 41 3.30 7.60 8.39
N GLU A 42 2.49 8.29 9.21
CA GLU A 42 1.04 8.10 9.21
C GLU A 42 0.41 8.50 7.89
N ALA A 43 0.81 9.63 7.29
CA ALA A 43 0.27 10.06 6.00
C ALA A 43 0.59 9.05 4.89
N CYS A 44 1.85 8.56 4.86
CA CYS A 44 2.25 7.51 3.92
C CYS A 44 1.46 6.21 4.13
N ARG A 45 1.20 5.82 5.38
CA ARG A 45 0.39 4.64 5.72
C ARG A 45 -1.06 4.75 5.26
N THR A 46 -1.67 5.91 5.46
CA THR A 46 -3.04 6.18 5.01
C THR A 46 -3.13 6.10 3.50
N GLU A 47 -2.26 6.80 2.78
CA GLU A 47 -2.22 6.77 1.31
C GLU A 47 -1.97 5.35 0.77
N LEU A 48 -1.04 4.61 1.37
CA LEU A 48 -0.72 3.25 0.95
C LEU A 48 -1.93 2.30 1.08
N LEU A 49 -2.74 2.48 2.13
CA LEU A 49 -3.98 1.70 2.30
C LEU A 49 -5.02 2.05 1.22
N GLU A 50 -5.17 3.32 0.87
CA GLU A 50 -6.10 3.77 -0.17
C GLU A 50 -5.68 3.18 -1.54
N VAL A 51 -4.40 3.30 -1.90
CA VAL A 51 -3.86 2.73 -3.14
C VAL A 51 -4.02 1.21 -3.17
N LEU A 52 -3.80 0.51 -2.05
CA LEU A 52 -4.00 -0.93 -1.95
C LEU A 52 -5.48 -1.30 -2.18
N GLU A 53 -6.42 -0.56 -1.58
CA GLU A 53 -7.85 -0.81 -1.74
C GLU A 53 -8.28 -0.66 -3.22
N GLU A 54 -7.85 0.40 -3.88
CA GLU A 54 -8.12 0.62 -5.31
C GLU A 54 -7.51 -0.48 -6.18
N TRP A 55 -6.26 -0.87 -5.90
CA TRP A 55 -5.57 -1.94 -6.61
C TRP A 55 -6.31 -3.27 -6.50
N VAL A 56 -6.79 -3.62 -5.31
CA VAL A 56 -7.60 -4.82 -5.06
C VAL A 56 -8.93 -4.77 -5.83
N ILE A 57 -9.63 -3.62 -5.80
CA ILE A 57 -10.91 -3.45 -6.54
C ILE A 57 -10.70 -3.66 -8.03
N ILE A 58 -9.65 -3.06 -8.61
CA ILE A 58 -9.32 -3.23 -10.03
C ILE A 58 -8.96 -4.69 -10.34
N GLY A 59 -8.17 -5.33 -9.48
CA GLY A 59 -7.80 -6.74 -9.65
C GLY A 59 -9.01 -7.67 -9.66
N ILE A 60 -9.94 -7.50 -8.73
CA ILE A 60 -11.19 -8.26 -8.68
C ILE A 60 -12.03 -8.00 -9.94
N ALA A 61 -12.19 -6.74 -10.34
CA ALA A 61 -12.98 -6.37 -11.52
C ALA A 61 -12.41 -6.97 -12.82
N ARG A 62 -11.10 -7.20 -12.88
CA ARG A 62 -10.40 -7.81 -14.02
C ARG A 62 -10.21 -9.33 -13.89
N GLY A 63 -10.63 -9.94 -12.79
CA GLY A 63 -10.46 -11.37 -12.53
C GLY A 63 -9.00 -11.78 -12.34
N HIS A 64 -8.16 -10.89 -11.79
CA HIS A 64 -6.79 -11.20 -11.44
C HIS A 64 -6.72 -12.09 -10.20
N ASP A 65 -5.75 -13.00 -10.16
CA ASP A 65 -5.36 -13.67 -8.93
C ASP A 65 -4.61 -12.68 -8.04
N LEU A 66 -5.20 -12.41 -6.88
CA LEU A 66 -4.58 -11.57 -5.86
C LEU A 66 -3.66 -12.42 -4.97
N PRO A 67 -2.45 -11.92 -4.64
CA PRO A 67 -1.47 -12.62 -3.82
C PRO A 67 -1.92 -12.77 -2.36
#